data_AF-A0A1U9NYI1-F1
#
_entry.id   AF-A0A1U9NYI1-F1
#
_cell.length_a   1.000
_cell.length_b   1.000
_cell.length_c   1.000
_cell.angle_alpha   90.00
_cell.angle_beta   90.00
_cell.angle_gamma   90.00
#
_symmetry.space_group_name_H-M   'P 1'
#
loop_
_entity.id
_entity.type
_entity.pdbx_description
1 polymer ?
#
loop_
_entity_poly.entity_id
_entity_poly.type
_entity_poly.pdbx_seq_one_letter_code
_entity_poly.pdbx_strand_id
1 'polypeptide(L)'
;MDRDGVDRALTRLGAEHEAVETSLLALQDHAGRRLLEGAELTGLTKERWAAADADITRLWTYFDAYSGALTAAREVRERRRWPGRDDLVELTERLRGPGVLIAGAATGGGALAERLSLAELVTRMNDLYARSLDVVVAADAVWSALPARIDLLAAELHRTRSLAHSVGVRPGEHPAGDDLECITAELTELRAQVIADPLAFWRPAAGSSAPGGGRPDTGRYDRAALALEDVRREVEAVLTVRQDAEQRLISLRDVLSRADRTLAEARTARGEVLAKIAASEVPVVSGPPTVLQEQLAAAADHRRHARWHRLSPLLESLEERAEEELRRARESLTAVTAPLAVRAELRGRLDAYKAKVARHGLAEDPLLIERYDTARRMLWSAPCDLRAAEQAVLRYQQAAAEALVPQHRPEPQHTDERPDGPGTEDA
;
A
#
# COMPACT_ATOMS: atom_id res chain seq x y z
N MET A 1 16.39 78.12 -0.28
CA MET A 1 16.10 77.53 1.05
C MET A 1 16.78 78.38 2.11
N ASP A 2 16.32 78.36 3.36
CA ASP A 2 17.06 78.91 4.50
C ASP A 2 18.13 77.91 4.98
N ARG A 3 19.05 78.36 5.85
CA ARG A 3 20.16 77.52 6.36
C ARG A 3 19.65 76.24 7.03
N ASP A 4 18.67 76.37 7.92
CA ASP A 4 18.11 75.23 8.64
C ASP A 4 17.36 74.26 7.72
N GLY A 5 16.78 74.76 6.62
CA GLY A 5 16.21 73.93 5.56
C GLY A 5 17.28 73.14 4.80
N VAL A 6 18.42 73.76 4.49
CA VAL A 6 19.54 73.09 3.80
C VAL A 6 20.16 72.01 4.69
N ASP A 7 20.40 72.33 5.96
CA ASP A 7 20.98 71.37 6.92
C ASP A 7 20.05 70.16 7.10
N ARG A 8 18.73 70.38 7.24
CA ARG A 8 17.75 69.29 7.29
C ARG A 8 17.72 68.45 6.01
N ALA A 9 17.83 69.08 4.84
CA ALA A 9 17.84 68.36 3.57
C ALA A 9 19.10 67.49 3.41
N LEU A 10 20.27 68.01 3.79
CA LEU A 10 21.53 67.26 3.77
C LEU A 10 21.52 66.09 4.76
N THR A 11 20.97 66.27 5.96
CA THR A 11 20.80 65.17 6.93
C THR A 11 19.88 64.08 6.37
N ARG A 12 18.74 64.46 5.79
CA ARG A 12 17.80 63.50 5.20
C ARG A 12 18.43 62.73 4.03
N LEU A 13 19.07 63.43 3.10
CA LEU A 13 19.76 62.80 1.96
C LEU A 13 20.94 61.94 2.42
N GLY A 14 21.61 62.30 3.51
CA GLY A 14 22.63 61.45 4.14
C GLY A 14 22.08 60.13 4.65
N ALA A 15 20.93 60.16 5.35
CA ALA A 15 20.28 58.94 5.80
C ALA A 15 19.74 58.10 4.62
N GLU A 16 19.20 58.74 3.58
CA GLU A 16 18.79 58.06 2.34
C GLU A 16 19.98 57.41 1.63
N HIS A 17 21.14 58.09 1.58
CA HIS A 17 22.38 57.56 1.02
C HIS A 17 22.83 56.28 1.72
N GLU A 18 22.93 56.29 3.06
CA GLU A 18 23.33 55.13 3.85
C GLU A 18 22.35 53.96 3.69
N ALA A 19 21.04 54.24 3.62
CA ALA A 19 20.01 53.22 3.42
C ALA A 19 20.11 52.57 2.03
N VAL A 20 20.38 53.37 0.99
CA VAL A 20 20.60 52.87 -0.37
C VAL A 20 21.89 52.04 -0.43
N GLU A 21 22.99 52.53 0.15
CA GLU A 21 24.27 51.80 0.20
C GLU A 21 24.10 50.42 0.84
N THR A 22 23.44 50.38 2.01
CA THR A 22 23.14 49.13 2.72
C THR A 22 22.32 48.16 1.85
N SER A 23 21.33 48.68 1.12
CA SER A 23 20.48 47.88 0.24
C SER A 23 21.26 47.31 -0.96
N LEU A 24 22.17 48.10 -1.55
CA LEU A 24 23.01 47.66 -2.66
C LEU A 24 23.98 46.55 -2.24
N LEU A 25 24.59 46.69 -1.06
CA LEU A 25 25.45 45.66 -0.49
C LEU A 25 24.65 44.37 -0.20
N ALA A 26 23.44 44.49 0.34
CA ALA A 26 22.57 43.34 0.56
C ALA A 26 22.20 42.62 -0.75
N LEU A 27 21.96 43.37 -1.84
CA LEU A 27 21.72 42.78 -3.16
C LEU A 27 22.97 42.08 -3.72
N GLN A 28 24.16 42.63 -3.47
CA GLN A 28 25.42 42.02 -3.89
C GLN A 28 25.72 40.72 -3.15
N ASP A 29 25.45 40.67 -1.85
CA ASP A 29 25.70 39.49 -1.01
C ASP A 29 24.58 38.43 -1.10
N HIS A 30 23.52 38.69 -1.86
CA HIS A 30 22.38 37.79 -1.97
C HIS A 30 22.77 36.42 -2.55
N ALA A 31 22.32 35.33 -1.91
CA ALA A 31 22.64 33.97 -2.32
C ALA A 31 22.24 33.66 -3.77
N GLY A 32 20.98 33.95 -4.14
CA GLY A 32 20.49 33.85 -5.52
C GLY A 32 21.37 34.55 -6.57
N ARG A 33 21.92 35.73 -6.26
CA ARG A 33 22.80 36.45 -7.18
C ARG A 33 24.09 35.68 -7.43
N ARG A 34 24.75 35.25 -6.35
CA ARG A 34 26.00 34.46 -6.43
C ARG A 34 25.81 33.18 -7.22
N LEU A 35 24.64 32.54 -7.10
CA LEU A 35 24.29 31.36 -7.88
C LEU A 35 24.07 31.69 -9.36
N LEU A 36 23.38 32.79 -9.69
CA LEU A 36 23.18 33.25 -11.07
C LEU A 36 24.49 33.63 -11.76
N GLU A 37 25.44 34.22 -11.04
CA GLU A 37 26.77 34.57 -11.57
C GLU A 37 27.64 33.33 -11.85
N GLY A 38 27.47 32.25 -11.08
CA GLY A 38 28.29 31.04 -11.16
C GLY A 38 27.72 29.91 -12.02
N ALA A 39 26.45 29.98 -12.43
CA ALA A 39 25.76 28.90 -13.13
C ALA A 39 25.77 29.07 -14.67
N GLU A 40 25.74 27.95 -15.39
CA GLU A 40 25.49 27.95 -16.83
C GLU A 40 23.99 28.14 -17.11
N LEU A 41 23.59 29.40 -17.22
CA LEU A 41 22.18 29.78 -17.40
C LEU A 41 21.68 29.57 -18.83
N THR A 42 20.44 29.13 -18.96
CA THR A 42 19.72 28.95 -20.23
C THR A 42 18.33 29.58 -20.19
N GLY A 43 17.67 29.66 -21.34
CA GLY A 43 16.27 30.05 -21.46
C GLY A 43 15.93 31.41 -20.83
N LEU A 44 14.81 31.45 -20.11
CA LEU A 44 14.25 32.68 -19.55
C LEU A 44 15.17 33.29 -18.47
N THR A 45 15.82 32.43 -17.68
CA THR A 45 16.75 32.87 -16.64
C THR A 45 17.92 33.62 -17.23
N LYS A 46 18.52 33.12 -18.31
CA LYS A 46 19.63 33.81 -18.98
C LYS A 46 19.23 35.20 -19.47
N GLU A 47 18.08 35.32 -20.12
CA GLU A 47 17.59 36.59 -20.66
C GLU A 47 17.31 37.61 -19.55
N ARG A 48 16.59 37.20 -18.50
CA ARG A 48 16.26 38.07 -17.37
C ARG A 48 17.47 38.43 -16.53
N TRP A 49 18.41 37.49 -16.34
CA TRP A 49 19.64 37.76 -15.62
C TRP A 49 20.53 38.75 -16.36
N ALA A 50 20.69 38.62 -17.68
CA ALA A 50 21.48 39.58 -18.46
C ALA A 50 20.90 41.01 -18.37
N ALA A 51 19.57 41.15 -18.37
CA ALA A 51 18.92 42.43 -18.15
C ALA A 51 19.11 42.96 -16.72
N ALA A 52 18.98 42.10 -15.71
CA ALA A 52 19.19 42.45 -14.31
C ALA A 52 20.65 42.85 -14.03
N ASP A 53 21.64 42.15 -14.61
CA ASP A 53 23.06 42.47 -14.47
C ASP A 53 23.42 43.84 -15.08
N ALA A 54 22.82 44.16 -16.23
CA ALA A 54 22.92 45.50 -16.81
C ALA A 54 22.25 46.57 -15.93
N ASP A 55 21.08 46.28 -15.38
CA ASP A 55 20.37 47.17 -14.45
C ASP A 55 21.18 47.39 -13.15
N ILE A 56 21.83 46.35 -12.61
CA ILE A 56 22.73 46.42 -11.44
C ILE A 56 23.96 47.27 -11.74
N THR A 57 24.57 47.09 -12.92
CA THR A 57 25.73 47.91 -13.33
C THR A 57 25.33 49.39 -13.43
N ARG A 58 24.15 49.66 -13.98
CA ARG A 58 23.60 51.02 -14.09
C ARG A 58 23.26 51.61 -12.72
N LEU A 59 22.77 50.79 -11.80
CA LEU A 59 22.44 51.17 -10.43
C LEU A 59 23.67 51.66 -9.65
N TRP A 60 24.81 50.97 -9.78
CA TRP A 60 26.08 51.43 -9.20
C TRP A 60 26.56 52.76 -9.81
N THR A 61 26.46 52.90 -11.15
CA THR A 61 26.79 54.16 -11.82
C THR A 61 25.94 55.33 -11.29
N TYR A 62 24.65 55.09 -11.04
CA TYR A 62 23.75 56.08 -10.47
C TYR A 62 24.07 56.39 -9.00
N PHE A 63 24.40 55.37 -8.22
CA PHE A 63 24.81 55.55 -6.83
C PHE A 63 26.11 56.35 -6.70
N ASP A 64 27.09 56.13 -7.58
CA ASP A 64 28.33 56.91 -7.63
C ASP A 64 28.06 58.39 -7.96
N ALA A 65 27.19 58.64 -8.96
CA ALA A 65 26.77 59.99 -9.33
C ALA A 65 26.01 60.69 -8.20
N TYR A 66 25.14 59.96 -7.49
CA TYR A 66 24.42 60.45 -6.31
C TYR A 66 25.38 60.79 -5.16
N SER A 67 26.32 59.89 -4.87
CA SER A 67 27.35 60.06 -3.83
C SER A 67 28.26 61.27 -4.12
N GLY A 68 28.68 61.44 -5.37
CA GLY A 68 29.46 62.60 -5.81
C GLY A 68 28.70 63.91 -5.68
N ALA A 69 27.42 63.93 -6.07
CA ALA A 69 26.57 65.11 -5.95
C ALA A 69 26.29 65.52 -4.48
N LEU A 70 26.07 64.54 -3.60
CA LEU A 70 25.89 64.76 -2.17
C LEU A 70 27.18 65.28 -1.52
N THR A 71 28.34 64.72 -1.89
CA THR A 71 29.65 65.18 -1.41
C THR A 71 29.92 66.63 -1.84
N ALA A 72 29.70 66.96 -3.11
CA ALA A 72 29.85 68.33 -3.61
C ALA A 72 28.91 69.32 -2.90
N ALA A 73 27.68 68.92 -2.56
CA ALA A 73 26.76 69.75 -1.79
C ALA A 73 27.24 69.97 -0.33
N ARG A 74 27.79 68.94 0.31
CA ARG A 74 28.41 69.05 1.65
C ARG A 74 29.63 69.97 1.64
N GLU A 75 30.51 69.85 0.67
CA GLU A 75 31.68 70.72 0.52
C GLU A 75 31.27 72.20 0.42
N VAL A 76 30.27 72.53 -0.42
CA VAL A 76 29.77 73.91 -0.56
C VAL A 76 29.23 74.44 0.76
N ARG A 77 28.54 73.59 1.54
CA ARG A 77 28.01 73.94 2.85
C ARG A 77 29.09 74.15 3.91
N GLU A 78 30.22 73.43 3.80
CA GLU A 78 31.36 73.48 4.73
C GLU A 78 32.33 74.63 4.44
N ARG A 79 32.36 75.16 3.21
CA ARG A 79 33.23 76.29 2.81
C ARG A 79 33.17 77.50 3.73
N ARG A 80 31.99 77.78 4.31
CA ARG A 80 31.77 78.96 5.17
C ARG A 80 30.89 78.60 6.38
N ARG A 81 31.29 79.09 7.56
CA ARG A 81 30.51 78.97 8.82
C ARG A 81 29.12 79.64 8.72
N TRP A 82 29.00 80.64 7.85
CA TRP A 82 27.77 81.36 7.52
C TRP A 82 27.66 81.47 5.99
N PRO A 83 26.84 80.62 5.34
CA PRO A 83 26.62 80.68 3.89
C PRO A 83 26.00 82.01 3.47
N GLY A 84 26.52 82.61 2.40
CA GLY A 84 25.94 83.79 1.79
C GLY A 84 24.65 83.49 1.02
N ARG A 85 23.98 84.53 0.50
CA ARG A 85 22.79 84.36 -0.34
C ARG A 85 23.08 83.55 -1.61
N ASP A 86 24.25 83.77 -2.22
CA ASP A 86 24.69 83.06 -3.42
C ASP A 86 24.97 81.58 -3.13
N ASP A 87 25.62 81.28 -2.00
CA ASP A 87 25.85 79.89 -1.55
C ASP A 87 24.52 79.16 -1.30
N LEU A 88 23.52 79.83 -0.71
CA LEU A 88 22.20 79.24 -0.46
C LEU A 88 21.40 79.00 -1.74
N VAL A 89 21.59 79.82 -2.77
CA VAL A 89 21.00 79.61 -4.11
C VAL A 89 21.68 78.42 -4.78
N GLU A 90 23.01 78.36 -4.81
CA GLU A 90 23.79 77.23 -5.35
C GLU A 90 23.41 75.90 -4.66
N LEU A 91 23.28 75.89 -3.33
CA LEU A 91 22.85 74.72 -2.56
C LEU A 91 21.40 74.33 -2.86
N THR A 92 20.49 75.31 -3.04
CA THR A 92 19.09 75.01 -3.37
C THR A 92 18.98 74.40 -4.77
N GLU A 93 19.73 74.92 -5.75
CA GLU A 93 19.77 74.39 -7.11
C GLU A 93 20.37 72.99 -7.17
N ARG A 94 21.45 72.71 -6.42
CA ARG A 94 22.02 71.35 -6.38
C ARG A 94 21.12 70.34 -5.68
N LEU A 95 20.41 70.75 -4.62
CA LEU A 95 19.59 69.83 -3.82
C LEU A 95 18.20 69.59 -4.41
N ARG A 96 17.64 70.53 -5.17
CA ARG A 96 16.27 70.44 -5.73
C ARG A 96 16.20 70.56 -7.25
N GLY A 97 17.21 71.14 -7.88
CA GLY A 97 17.27 71.31 -9.34
C GLY A 97 17.93 70.13 -10.05
N PRO A 98 17.91 70.16 -11.40
CA PRO A 98 18.52 69.13 -12.24
C PRO A 98 20.05 69.36 -12.34
N GLY A 99 20.76 69.04 -11.25
CA GLY A 99 22.18 69.32 -11.09
C GLY A 99 23.12 68.13 -11.34
N VAL A 100 22.61 66.90 -11.38
CA VAL A 100 23.43 65.70 -11.55
C VAL A 100 23.56 65.37 -13.03
N LEU A 101 24.79 65.35 -13.53
CA LEU A 101 25.11 64.97 -14.90
C LEU A 101 25.43 63.48 -14.95
N ILE A 102 24.67 62.72 -15.73
CA ILE A 102 24.92 61.31 -15.99
C ILE A 102 25.26 61.16 -17.47
N ALA A 103 26.34 60.43 -17.77
CA ALA A 103 26.67 60.08 -19.14
C ALA A 103 25.53 59.24 -19.74
N GLY A 104 24.95 59.71 -20.83
CA GLY A 104 23.88 58.99 -21.52
C GLY A 104 24.43 57.78 -22.28
N ALA A 105 23.70 56.66 -22.28
CA ALA A 105 23.99 55.55 -23.18
C ALA A 105 23.63 55.98 -24.62
N ALA A 106 24.63 56.41 -25.38
CA ALA A 106 24.45 56.89 -26.75
C ALA A 106 24.17 55.72 -27.71
N THR A 107 22.93 55.25 -27.74
CA THR A 107 22.41 54.37 -28.80
C THR A 107 21.13 54.98 -29.35
N GLY A 108 21.25 55.74 -30.45
CA GLY A 108 20.09 56.21 -31.22
C GLY A 108 19.78 57.72 -31.20
N GLY A 109 20.80 58.61 -31.14
CA GLY A 109 20.60 60.05 -31.38
C GLY A 109 20.06 60.88 -30.20
N GLY A 110 20.02 60.31 -28.98
CA GLY A 110 19.72 61.04 -27.75
C GLY A 110 20.92 61.82 -27.18
N ALA A 111 20.64 62.79 -26.30
CA ALA A 111 21.65 63.64 -25.67
C ALA A 111 22.77 62.84 -24.96
N LEU A 112 24.03 63.25 -25.18
CA LEU A 112 25.25 62.62 -24.64
C LEU A 112 25.36 62.65 -23.11
N ALA A 113 24.58 63.52 -22.45
CA ALA A 113 24.48 63.60 -21.00
C ALA A 113 23.05 63.98 -20.60
N GLU A 114 22.53 63.30 -19.59
CA GLU A 114 21.23 63.58 -18.99
C GLU A 114 21.44 64.36 -17.69
N ARG A 115 20.61 65.40 -17.47
CA ARG A 115 20.57 66.14 -16.21
C ARG A 115 19.39 65.67 -15.39
N LEU A 116 19.66 65.13 -14.22
CA LEU A 116 18.66 64.64 -13.28
C LEU A 116 18.76 65.37 -11.95
N SER A 117 17.62 65.52 -11.28
CA SER A 117 17.58 65.87 -9.87
C SER A 117 17.93 64.65 -8.99
N LEU A 118 18.35 64.91 -7.75
CA LEU A 118 18.62 63.84 -6.78
C LEU A 118 17.38 62.97 -6.53
N ALA A 119 16.18 63.55 -6.52
CA ALA A 119 14.93 62.83 -6.32
C ALA A 119 14.58 61.90 -7.50
N GLU A 120 14.78 62.37 -8.74
CA GLU A 120 14.58 61.54 -9.94
C GLU A 120 15.61 60.41 -9.99
N LEU A 121 16.85 60.67 -9.58
CA LEU A 121 17.90 59.66 -9.52
C LEU A 121 17.55 58.55 -8.54
N VAL A 122 17.15 58.89 -7.31
CA VAL A 122 16.69 57.92 -6.30
C VAL A 122 15.47 57.13 -6.80
N THR A 123 14.51 57.79 -7.46
CA THR A 123 13.33 57.11 -8.03
C THR A 123 13.75 56.06 -9.06
N ARG A 124 14.63 56.43 -10.02
CA ARG A 124 15.14 55.48 -11.02
C ARG A 124 15.98 54.36 -10.39
N MET A 125 16.77 54.68 -9.37
CA MET A 125 17.55 53.68 -8.63
C MET A 125 16.64 52.68 -7.93
N ASN A 126 15.57 53.14 -7.28
CA ASN A 126 14.59 52.27 -6.63
C ASN A 126 13.90 51.35 -7.65
N ASP A 127 13.56 51.85 -8.84
CA ASP A 127 12.97 51.03 -9.91
C ASP A 127 13.95 49.96 -10.41
N LEU A 128 15.22 50.33 -10.67
CA LEU A 128 16.27 49.41 -11.08
C LEU A 128 16.55 48.35 -10.01
N TYR A 129 16.63 48.77 -8.75
CA TYR A 129 16.80 47.90 -7.60
C TYR A 129 15.65 46.91 -7.47
N ALA A 130 14.40 47.37 -7.55
CA ALA A 130 13.22 46.53 -7.45
C ALA A 130 13.18 45.46 -8.57
N ARG A 131 13.47 45.84 -9.82
CA ARG A 131 13.53 44.89 -10.95
C ARG A 131 14.65 43.86 -10.79
N SER A 132 15.83 44.29 -10.35
CA SER A 132 16.99 43.42 -10.18
C SER A 132 16.77 42.44 -9.02
N LEU A 133 16.25 42.95 -7.91
CA LEU A 133 15.92 42.15 -6.73
C LEU A 133 14.83 41.12 -7.03
N ASP A 134 13.82 41.46 -7.85
CA ASP A 134 12.76 40.52 -8.25
C ASP A 134 13.33 39.27 -8.95
N VAL A 135 14.27 39.44 -9.88
CA VAL A 135 14.94 38.33 -10.57
C VAL A 135 15.74 37.47 -9.61
N VAL A 136 16.53 38.10 -8.74
CA VAL A 136 17.41 37.42 -7.77
C VAL A 136 16.60 36.62 -6.75
N VAL A 137 15.56 37.23 -6.18
CA VAL A 137 14.68 36.57 -5.19
C VAL A 137 13.85 35.47 -5.84
N ALA A 138 13.36 35.65 -7.06
CA ALA A 138 12.61 34.62 -7.78
C ALA A 138 13.48 33.38 -8.05
N ALA A 139 14.71 33.57 -8.52
CA ALA A 139 15.64 32.46 -8.77
C ALA A 139 16.01 31.74 -7.46
N ASP A 140 16.32 32.49 -6.40
CA ASP A 140 16.64 31.96 -5.07
C ASP A 140 15.50 31.12 -4.48
N ALA A 141 14.26 31.61 -4.59
CA ALA A 141 13.09 30.91 -4.12
C ALA A 141 12.86 29.58 -4.84
N VAL A 142 13.12 29.52 -6.15
CA VAL A 142 13.02 28.28 -6.94
C VAL A 142 14.12 27.30 -6.55
N TRP A 143 15.37 27.74 -6.51
CA TRP A 143 16.51 26.88 -6.16
C TRP A 143 16.51 26.44 -4.70
N SER A 144 15.88 27.20 -3.80
CA SER A 144 15.71 26.77 -2.40
C SER A 144 14.62 25.72 -2.24
N ALA A 145 13.61 25.69 -3.11
CA ALA A 145 12.43 24.84 -2.96
C ALA A 145 12.47 23.55 -3.81
N LEU A 146 12.77 23.68 -5.11
CA LEU A 146 12.58 22.58 -6.06
C LEU A 146 13.61 21.45 -5.98
N PRO A 147 14.92 21.70 -5.75
CA PRO A 147 15.91 20.61 -5.67
C PRO A 147 15.58 19.56 -4.60
N ALA A 148 15.20 20.00 -3.38
CA ALA A 148 14.79 19.09 -2.32
C ALA A 148 13.56 18.26 -2.69
N ARG A 149 12.60 18.86 -3.41
CA ARG A 149 11.42 18.15 -3.92
C ARG A 149 11.79 17.08 -4.94
N ILE A 150 12.72 17.37 -5.84
CA ILE A 150 13.23 16.41 -6.83
C ILE A 150 13.95 15.26 -6.14
N ASP A 151 14.78 15.53 -5.14
CA ASP A 151 15.49 14.48 -4.40
C ASP A 151 14.53 13.53 -3.68
N LEU A 152 13.45 14.06 -3.08
CA LEU A 152 12.40 13.24 -2.47
C LEU A 152 11.69 12.35 -3.51
N LEU A 153 11.33 12.90 -4.66
CA LEU A 153 10.69 12.14 -5.74
C LEU A 153 11.62 11.09 -6.35
N ALA A 154 12.90 11.42 -6.53
CA ALA A 154 13.91 10.49 -7.02
C ALA A 154 14.13 9.32 -6.05
N ALA A 155 14.14 9.59 -4.74
CA ALA A 155 14.24 8.55 -3.73
C ALA A 155 13.02 7.62 -3.72
N GLU A 156 11.81 8.17 -3.87
CA GLU A 156 10.59 7.37 -3.99
C GLU A 156 10.59 6.54 -5.28
N LEU A 157 10.96 7.15 -6.41
CA LEU A 157 11.10 6.45 -7.68
C LEU A 157 12.08 5.27 -7.57
N HIS A 158 13.22 5.45 -6.89
CA HIS A 158 14.18 4.37 -6.68
C HIS A 158 13.61 3.21 -5.85
N ARG A 159 12.82 3.52 -4.80
CA ARG A 159 12.12 2.51 -4.00
C ARG A 159 11.10 1.75 -4.84
N THR A 160 10.25 2.46 -5.59
CA THR A 160 9.23 1.85 -6.45
C THR A 160 9.86 1.00 -7.56
N ARG A 161 10.96 1.46 -8.17
CA ARG A 161 11.74 0.66 -9.14
C ARG A 161 12.30 -0.61 -8.53
N SER A 162 12.80 -0.55 -7.30
CA SER A 162 13.32 -1.74 -6.59
C SER A 162 12.20 -2.74 -6.30
N LEU A 163 11.04 -2.26 -5.85
CA LEU A 163 9.85 -3.08 -5.65
C LEU A 163 9.36 -3.70 -6.96
N ALA A 164 9.18 -2.90 -8.01
CA ALA A 164 8.84 -3.35 -9.36
C ALA A 164 9.82 -4.42 -9.85
N HIS A 165 11.12 -4.22 -9.60
CA HIS A 165 12.15 -5.18 -9.98
C HIS A 165 11.93 -6.54 -9.30
N SER A 166 11.66 -6.53 -7.99
CA SER A 166 11.44 -7.74 -7.19
C SER A 166 10.18 -8.53 -7.59
N VAL A 167 9.12 -7.84 -8.07
CA VAL A 167 7.87 -8.50 -8.48
C VAL A 167 7.86 -8.92 -9.95
N GLY A 168 8.93 -8.60 -10.68
CA GLY A 168 9.07 -8.94 -12.10
C GLY A 168 8.42 -7.95 -13.05
N VAL A 169 8.04 -6.76 -12.59
CA VAL A 169 7.62 -5.65 -13.47
C VAL A 169 8.88 -5.14 -14.17
N ARG A 170 8.90 -5.19 -15.50
CA ARG A 170 10.01 -4.78 -16.36
C ARG A 170 9.50 -3.86 -17.48
N PRO A 171 10.30 -2.88 -17.92
CA PRO A 171 9.99 -2.12 -19.12
C PRO A 171 9.83 -3.04 -20.34
N GLY A 172 8.84 -2.76 -21.19
CA GLY A 172 8.47 -3.53 -22.38
C GLY A 172 7.61 -4.76 -22.11
N GLU A 173 7.57 -5.26 -20.87
CA GLU A 173 6.75 -6.42 -20.47
C GLU A 173 5.49 -6.00 -19.71
N HIS A 174 5.53 -4.87 -19.00
CA HIS A 174 4.42 -4.37 -18.19
C HIS A 174 4.32 -2.83 -18.27
N PRO A 175 3.11 -2.25 -18.41
CA PRO A 175 2.90 -0.81 -18.54
C PRO A 175 3.53 -0.01 -17.39
N ALA A 176 3.31 -0.42 -16.13
CA ALA A 176 3.99 0.18 -14.98
C ALA A 176 5.53 0.24 -15.09
N GLY A 177 6.16 -0.70 -15.80
CA GLY A 177 7.61 -0.66 -16.07
C GLY A 177 8.00 0.44 -17.06
N ASP A 178 7.18 0.63 -18.10
CA ASP A 178 7.36 1.70 -19.10
C ASP A 178 7.08 3.08 -18.48
N ASP A 179 6.07 3.18 -17.63
CA ASP A 179 5.73 4.40 -16.90
C ASP A 179 6.87 4.80 -15.94
N LEU A 180 7.51 3.84 -15.26
CA LEU A 180 8.69 4.13 -14.43
C LEU A 180 9.85 4.70 -15.25
N GLU A 181 10.09 4.21 -16.46
CA GLU A 181 11.12 4.76 -17.36
C GLU A 181 10.74 6.18 -17.82
N CYS A 182 9.48 6.40 -18.20
CA CYS A 182 8.99 7.74 -18.56
C CYS A 182 9.15 8.74 -17.42
N ILE A 183 8.75 8.37 -16.19
CA ILE A 183 8.90 9.23 -15.00
C ILE A 183 10.38 9.47 -14.68
N THR A 184 11.24 8.46 -14.86
CA THR A 184 12.69 8.61 -14.66
C THR A 184 13.27 9.65 -15.62
N ALA A 185 12.89 9.60 -16.89
CA ALA A 185 13.30 10.58 -17.89
C ALA A 185 12.77 11.97 -17.56
N GLU A 186 11.49 12.10 -17.20
CA GLU A 186 10.88 13.38 -16.83
C GLU A 186 11.56 14.03 -15.61
N LEU A 187 11.81 13.28 -14.54
CA LEU A 187 12.47 13.80 -13.35
C LEU A 187 13.93 14.22 -13.62
N THR A 188 14.62 13.49 -14.50
CA THR A 188 15.99 13.84 -14.93
C THR A 188 16.00 15.14 -15.72
N GLU A 189 15.05 15.30 -16.65
CA GLU A 189 14.88 16.53 -17.42
C GLU A 189 14.51 17.72 -16.53
N LEU A 190 13.56 17.53 -15.60
CA LEU A 190 13.16 18.55 -14.62
C LEU A 190 14.33 19.03 -13.77
N ARG A 191 15.19 18.10 -13.32
CA ARG A 191 16.40 18.44 -12.56
C ARG A 191 17.33 19.31 -13.37
N ALA A 192 17.62 18.93 -14.61
CA ALA A 192 18.48 19.72 -15.50
C ALA A 192 17.89 21.11 -15.77
N GLN A 193 16.58 21.19 -16.04
CA GLN A 193 15.88 22.45 -16.31
C GLN A 193 15.86 23.39 -15.12
N VAL A 194 15.61 22.91 -13.89
CA VAL A 194 15.64 23.78 -12.70
C VAL A 194 17.02 24.34 -12.43
N ILE A 195 18.07 23.56 -12.64
CA ILE A 195 19.45 24.01 -12.42
C ILE A 195 19.82 25.09 -13.46
N ALA A 196 19.46 24.91 -14.73
CA ALA A 196 19.85 25.81 -15.80
C ALA A 196 18.88 26.99 -16.05
N ASP A 197 17.60 26.84 -15.74
CA ASP A 197 16.54 27.83 -15.97
C ASP A 197 15.48 27.86 -14.84
N PRO A 198 15.85 28.30 -13.61
CA PRO A 198 14.92 28.39 -12.48
C PRO A 198 13.71 29.32 -12.73
N LEU A 199 13.88 30.43 -13.46
CA LEU A 199 12.80 31.40 -13.69
C LEU A 199 11.68 30.85 -14.58
N ALA A 200 11.95 29.81 -15.39
CA ALA A 200 10.89 29.08 -16.09
C ALA A 200 9.89 28.41 -15.13
N PHE A 201 10.32 28.15 -13.88
CA PHE A 201 9.48 27.59 -12.82
C PHE A 201 8.99 28.66 -11.84
N TRP A 202 9.03 29.94 -12.19
CA TRP A 202 8.51 31.01 -11.34
C TRP A 202 7.13 31.48 -11.81
N ARG A 203 6.16 31.54 -10.90
CA ARG A 203 4.83 32.13 -11.15
C ARG A 203 4.71 33.44 -10.37
N PRO A 204 4.70 34.59 -11.06
CA PRO A 204 4.45 35.89 -10.42
C PRO A 204 3.07 35.93 -9.76
N ALA A 205 2.97 36.59 -8.61
CA ALA A 205 1.69 36.84 -7.93
C ALA A 205 0.96 37.99 -8.64
N ALA A 206 -0.27 37.73 -9.10
CA ALA A 206 -1.09 38.75 -9.74
C ALA A 206 -1.40 39.89 -8.75
N GLY A 207 -1.05 41.12 -9.12
CA GLY A 207 -1.38 42.33 -8.35
C GLY A 207 -0.39 42.71 -7.23
N SER A 208 0.73 42.00 -7.07
CA SER A 208 1.81 42.41 -6.17
C SER A 208 2.83 43.27 -6.90
N SER A 209 3.09 44.47 -6.38
CA SER A 209 4.20 45.33 -6.82
C SER A 209 5.48 45.07 -6.02
N ALA A 210 5.44 44.19 -5.01
CA ALA A 210 6.60 43.87 -4.19
C ALA A 210 7.56 42.94 -4.96
N PRO A 211 8.88 43.24 -4.95
CA PRO A 211 9.90 42.34 -5.52
C PRO A 211 9.81 40.95 -4.90
N GLY A 212 9.89 39.91 -5.72
CA GLY A 212 9.76 38.53 -5.27
C GLY A 212 8.32 38.10 -4.95
N GLY A 213 7.32 38.92 -5.31
CA GLY A 213 5.91 38.56 -5.18
C GLY A 213 5.54 37.44 -6.15
N GLY A 214 5.64 36.18 -5.70
CA GLY A 214 5.31 35.01 -6.51
C GLY A 214 5.58 33.70 -5.78
N ARG A 215 5.54 32.59 -6.52
CA ARG A 215 5.84 31.26 -5.99
C ARG A 215 6.45 30.34 -7.06
N PRO A 216 7.25 29.34 -6.65
CA PRO A 216 7.68 28.27 -7.55
C PRO A 216 6.48 27.48 -8.11
N ASP A 217 6.55 27.12 -9.38
CA ASP A 217 5.59 26.25 -10.06
C ASP A 217 5.88 24.78 -9.73
N THR A 218 5.01 24.18 -8.93
CA THR A 218 5.11 22.76 -8.56
C THR A 218 4.31 21.83 -9.47
N GLY A 219 3.57 22.34 -10.47
CA GLY A 219 2.56 21.55 -11.18
C GLY A 219 3.09 20.36 -11.97
N ARG A 220 4.32 20.43 -12.50
CA ARG A 220 4.98 19.25 -13.13
C ARG A 220 5.41 18.22 -12.10
N TYR A 221 5.96 18.65 -10.97
CA TYR A 221 6.33 17.78 -9.85
C TYR A 221 5.12 17.08 -9.24
N ASP A 222 4.01 17.80 -9.09
CA ASP A 222 2.77 17.25 -8.54
C ASP A 222 2.20 16.17 -9.46
N ARG A 223 2.26 16.38 -10.79
CA ARG A 223 1.86 15.35 -11.76
C ARG A 223 2.79 14.14 -11.76
N ALA A 224 4.10 14.35 -11.72
CA ALA A 224 5.06 13.25 -11.62
C ALA A 224 4.89 12.45 -10.31
N ALA A 225 4.58 13.13 -9.20
CA ALA A 225 4.29 12.51 -7.92
C ALA A 225 3.03 11.63 -7.98
N LEU A 226 1.94 12.14 -8.58
CA LEU A 226 0.71 11.38 -8.76
C LEU A 226 0.92 10.17 -9.68
N ALA A 227 1.61 10.35 -10.79
CA ALA A 227 1.93 9.26 -11.72
C ALA A 227 2.77 8.16 -11.03
N LEU A 228 3.78 8.55 -10.25
CA LEU A 228 4.59 7.60 -9.49
C LEU A 228 3.77 6.83 -8.45
N GLU A 229 2.83 7.52 -7.79
CA GLU A 229 1.94 6.93 -6.79
C GLU A 229 0.91 5.97 -7.42
N ASP A 230 0.40 6.29 -8.62
CA ASP A 230 -0.43 5.37 -9.41
C ASP A 230 0.33 4.11 -9.79
N VAL A 231 1.56 4.26 -10.30
CA VAL A 231 2.45 3.14 -10.63
C VAL A 231 2.78 2.30 -9.40
N ARG A 232 3.03 2.91 -8.23
CA ARG A 232 3.27 2.20 -6.97
C ARG A 232 2.07 1.31 -6.62
N ARG A 233 0.86 1.85 -6.74
CA ARG A 233 -0.39 1.08 -6.49
C ARG A 233 -0.54 -0.09 -7.44
N GLU A 234 -0.20 0.07 -8.72
CA GLU A 234 -0.22 -1.04 -9.68
C GLU A 234 0.79 -2.14 -9.31
N VAL A 235 2.02 -1.75 -8.96
CA VAL A 235 3.07 -2.69 -8.54
C VAL A 235 2.66 -3.46 -7.27
N GLU A 236 2.02 -2.80 -6.31
CA GLU A 236 1.49 -3.42 -5.09
C GLU A 236 0.32 -4.37 -5.38
N ALA A 237 -0.55 -4.04 -6.34
CA ALA A 237 -1.60 -4.93 -6.79
C ALA A 237 -1.00 -6.22 -7.38
N VAL A 238 0.05 -6.11 -8.22
CA VAL A 238 0.78 -7.27 -8.75
C VAL A 238 1.39 -8.11 -7.62
N LEU A 239 2.01 -7.47 -6.62
CA LEU A 239 2.55 -8.17 -5.45
C LEU A 239 1.47 -8.97 -4.72
N THR A 240 0.30 -8.35 -4.50
CA THR A 240 -0.83 -8.96 -3.80
C THR A 240 -1.33 -10.19 -4.55
N VAL A 241 -1.52 -10.09 -5.88
CA VAL A 241 -1.94 -11.23 -6.72
C VAL A 241 -0.92 -12.36 -6.68
N ARG A 242 0.38 -12.04 -6.68
CA ARG A 242 1.45 -13.05 -6.56
C ARG A 242 1.39 -13.80 -5.23
N GLN A 243 1.22 -13.07 -4.13
CA GLN A 243 1.15 -13.63 -2.78
C GLN A 243 -0.10 -14.50 -2.61
N ASP A 244 -1.25 -14.05 -3.11
CA ASP A 244 -2.49 -14.83 -3.09
C ASP A 244 -2.34 -16.15 -3.85
N ALA A 245 -1.83 -16.10 -5.08
CA ALA A 245 -1.60 -17.31 -5.88
C ALA A 245 -0.63 -18.30 -5.20
N GLU A 246 0.40 -17.79 -4.52
CA GLU A 246 1.32 -18.63 -3.75
C GLU A 246 0.64 -19.29 -2.55
N GLN A 247 -0.17 -18.54 -1.79
CA GLN A 247 -0.93 -19.07 -0.67
C GLN A 247 -1.94 -20.13 -1.12
N ARG A 248 -2.64 -19.89 -2.23
CA ARG A 248 -3.59 -20.85 -2.83
C ARG A 248 -2.90 -22.14 -3.26
N LEU A 249 -1.73 -22.07 -3.89
CA LEU A 249 -0.94 -23.26 -4.26
C LEU A 249 -0.46 -24.07 -3.05
N ILE A 250 -0.09 -23.41 -1.95
CA ILE A 250 0.28 -24.08 -0.69
C ILE A 250 -0.95 -24.81 -0.12
N SER A 251 -2.08 -24.13 -0.02
CA SER A 251 -3.34 -24.72 0.47
C SER A 251 -3.78 -25.92 -0.38
N LEU A 252 -3.71 -25.81 -1.71
CA LEU A 252 -4.01 -26.91 -2.64
C LEU A 252 -3.12 -28.12 -2.41
N ARG A 253 -1.81 -27.91 -2.22
CA ARG A 253 -0.86 -28.99 -1.92
C ARG A 253 -1.23 -29.70 -0.62
N ASP A 254 -1.63 -28.96 0.40
CA ASP A 254 -2.04 -29.52 1.69
C ASP A 254 -3.33 -30.34 1.58
N VAL A 255 -4.32 -29.86 0.82
CA VAL A 255 -5.58 -30.58 0.58
C VAL A 255 -5.33 -31.90 -0.15
N LEU A 256 -4.56 -31.86 -1.25
CA LEU A 256 -4.22 -33.09 -1.99
C LEU A 256 -3.40 -34.06 -1.15
N SER A 257 -2.45 -33.56 -0.35
CA SER A 257 -1.66 -34.41 0.58
C SER A 257 -2.53 -35.05 1.67
N ARG A 258 -3.61 -34.38 2.10
CA ARG A 258 -4.59 -34.97 3.03
C ARG A 258 -5.41 -36.05 2.32
N ALA A 259 -5.88 -35.80 1.09
CA ALA A 259 -6.62 -36.78 0.30
C ALA A 259 -5.79 -38.05 0.06
N ASP A 260 -4.51 -37.91 -0.30
CA ASP A 260 -3.59 -39.02 -0.48
C ASP A 260 -3.39 -39.87 0.78
N ARG A 261 -3.24 -39.23 1.94
CA ARG A 261 -3.14 -39.92 3.23
C ARG A 261 -4.43 -40.67 3.56
N THR A 262 -5.59 -40.05 3.38
CA THR A 262 -6.89 -40.71 3.61
C THR A 262 -7.11 -41.89 2.67
N LEU A 263 -6.69 -41.80 1.40
CA LEU A 263 -6.73 -42.93 0.47
C LEU A 263 -5.76 -44.05 0.89
N ALA A 264 -4.57 -43.72 1.39
CA ALA A 264 -3.63 -44.72 1.91
C ALA A 264 -4.20 -45.44 3.14
N GLU A 265 -4.80 -44.69 4.08
CA GLU A 265 -5.53 -45.24 5.22
C GLU A 265 -6.66 -46.17 4.77
N ALA A 266 -7.45 -45.76 3.78
CA ALA A 266 -8.53 -46.59 3.23
C ALA A 266 -8.00 -47.89 2.61
N ARG A 267 -6.84 -47.88 1.95
CA ARG A 267 -6.21 -49.12 1.42
C ARG A 267 -5.76 -50.06 2.53
N THR A 268 -5.14 -49.53 3.59
CA THR A 268 -4.76 -50.33 4.76
C THR A 268 -5.98 -50.92 5.46
N ALA A 269 -7.02 -50.10 5.70
CA ALA A 269 -8.27 -50.55 6.29
C ALA A 269 -8.96 -51.63 5.45
N ARG A 270 -8.93 -51.52 4.11
CA ARG A 270 -9.47 -52.52 3.19
C ARG A 270 -8.77 -53.86 3.38
N GLY A 271 -7.44 -53.87 3.49
CA GLY A 271 -6.66 -55.08 3.78
C GLY A 271 -7.09 -55.72 5.10
N GLU A 272 -7.29 -54.92 6.15
CA GLU A 272 -7.77 -55.42 7.43
C GLU A 272 -9.18 -56.00 7.38
N VAL A 273 -10.10 -55.33 6.68
CA VAL A 273 -11.50 -55.77 6.56
C VAL A 273 -11.56 -57.11 5.83
N LEU A 274 -10.84 -57.23 4.70
CA LEU A 274 -10.78 -58.47 3.92
C LEU A 274 -10.15 -59.63 4.71
N ALA A 275 -9.22 -59.35 5.64
CA ALA A 275 -8.65 -60.37 6.52
C ALA A 275 -9.62 -60.77 7.67
N LYS A 276 -10.41 -59.83 8.19
CA LYS A 276 -11.24 -60.02 9.39
C LYS A 276 -12.68 -60.44 9.10
N ILE A 277 -13.21 -60.14 7.92
CA ILE A 277 -14.62 -60.33 7.55
C ILE A 277 -14.73 -61.26 6.34
N ALA A 278 -15.48 -62.35 6.50
CA ALA A 278 -15.74 -63.30 5.42
C ALA A 278 -16.74 -62.72 4.41
N ALA A 279 -16.52 -62.99 3.13
CA ALA A 279 -17.46 -62.70 2.03
C ALA A 279 -17.96 -61.23 1.96
N SER A 280 -17.16 -60.26 2.43
CA SER A 280 -17.51 -58.84 2.32
C SER A 280 -17.09 -58.26 0.98
N GLU A 281 -18.06 -57.73 0.23
CA GLU A 281 -17.81 -56.93 -0.97
C GLU A 281 -17.33 -55.52 -0.56
N VAL A 282 -16.04 -55.40 -0.28
CA VAL A 282 -15.43 -54.11 0.05
C VAL A 282 -15.11 -53.33 -1.24
N PRO A 283 -15.50 -52.05 -1.39
CA PRO A 283 -15.20 -51.24 -2.58
C PRO A 283 -13.71 -51.02 -2.82
N VAL A 284 -13.27 -51.08 -4.09
CA VAL A 284 -11.86 -50.83 -4.46
C VAL A 284 -11.52 -49.37 -4.22
N VAL A 285 -10.39 -49.14 -3.54
CA VAL A 285 -9.88 -47.79 -3.27
C VAL A 285 -8.93 -47.40 -4.40
N SER A 286 -9.23 -46.30 -5.07
CA SER A 286 -8.41 -45.76 -6.16
C SER A 286 -6.99 -45.38 -5.72
N GLY A 287 -6.08 -45.30 -6.69
CA GLY A 287 -4.71 -44.79 -6.51
C GLY A 287 -4.68 -43.28 -6.18
N PRO A 288 -3.48 -42.73 -5.91
CA PRO A 288 -3.32 -41.28 -5.73
C PRO A 288 -3.79 -40.51 -6.98
N PRO A 289 -4.30 -39.27 -6.84
CA PRO A 289 -4.84 -38.49 -7.94
C PRO A 289 -3.70 -37.84 -8.74
N THR A 290 -2.93 -38.65 -9.48
CA THR A 290 -1.74 -38.23 -10.23
C THR A 290 -2.01 -37.08 -11.19
N VAL A 291 -3.15 -37.09 -11.88
CA VAL A 291 -3.56 -36.01 -12.80
C VAL A 291 -3.66 -34.66 -12.09
N LEU A 292 -4.16 -34.61 -10.85
CA LEU A 292 -4.23 -33.36 -10.08
C LEU A 292 -2.87 -32.91 -9.60
N GLN A 293 -1.98 -33.85 -9.25
CA GLN A 293 -0.61 -33.53 -8.88
C GLN A 293 0.17 -32.93 -10.08
N GLU A 294 -0.03 -33.49 -11.29
CA GLU A 294 0.55 -32.95 -12.53
C GLU A 294 0.00 -31.55 -12.85
N GLN A 295 -1.31 -31.35 -12.69
CA GLN A 295 -1.93 -30.03 -12.91
C GLN A 295 -1.50 -29.01 -11.86
N LEU A 296 -1.29 -29.41 -10.60
CA LEU A 296 -0.70 -28.55 -9.55
C LEU A 296 0.74 -28.15 -9.92
N ALA A 297 1.53 -29.07 -10.46
CA ALA A 297 2.87 -28.77 -10.95
C ALA A 297 2.85 -27.78 -12.14
N ALA A 298 1.90 -27.95 -13.07
CA ALA A 298 1.68 -27.01 -14.17
C ALA A 298 1.27 -25.62 -13.68
N ALA A 299 0.40 -25.54 -12.65
CA ALA A 299 0.00 -24.28 -12.02
C ALA A 299 1.20 -23.58 -11.35
N ALA A 300 2.04 -24.34 -10.63
CA ALA A 300 3.27 -23.81 -10.06
C ALA A 300 4.24 -23.28 -11.15
N ASP A 301 4.26 -23.91 -12.32
CA ASP A 301 5.06 -23.45 -13.46
C ASP A 301 4.51 -22.18 -14.11
N HIS A 302 3.18 -22.08 -14.27
CA HIS A 302 2.53 -20.85 -14.73
C HIS A 302 2.81 -19.67 -13.79
N ARG A 303 2.81 -19.89 -12.48
CA ARG A 303 3.20 -18.88 -11.48
C ARG A 303 4.66 -18.45 -11.66
N ARG A 304 5.60 -19.39 -11.85
CA ARG A 304 7.03 -19.06 -12.04
C ARG A 304 7.27 -18.18 -13.27
N HIS A 305 6.52 -18.41 -14.35
CA HIS A 305 6.62 -17.65 -15.59
C HIS A 305 5.62 -16.48 -15.68
N ALA A 306 4.99 -16.08 -14.57
CA ALA A 306 4.04 -14.97 -14.51
C ALA A 306 2.87 -15.06 -15.53
N ARG A 307 2.42 -16.26 -15.88
CA ARG A 307 1.31 -16.49 -16.84
C ARG A 307 -0.05 -16.42 -16.15
N TRP A 308 -0.39 -15.25 -15.62
CA TRP A 308 -1.57 -15.03 -14.75
C TRP A 308 -2.90 -15.42 -15.40
N HIS A 309 -3.07 -15.12 -16.69
CA HIS A 309 -4.28 -15.43 -17.47
C HIS A 309 -4.59 -16.93 -17.55
N ARG A 310 -3.56 -17.77 -17.50
CA ARG A 310 -3.72 -19.24 -17.46
C ARG A 310 -3.80 -19.77 -16.03
N LEU A 311 -3.16 -19.08 -15.08
CA LEU A 311 -3.09 -19.51 -13.69
C LEU A 311 -4.44 -19.36 -12.99
N SER A 312 -5.12 -18.22 -13.12
CA SER A 312 -6.39 -17.97 -12.40
C SER A 312 -7.46 -19.03 -12.63
N PRO A 313 -7.88 -19.34 -13.88
CA PRO A 313 -8.91 -20.35 -14.11
C PRO A 313 -8.44 -21.75 -13.72
N LEU A 314 -7.14 -22.03 -13.85
CA LEU A 314 -6.57 -23.31 -13.44
C LEU A 314 -6.64 -23.50 -11.91
N LEU A 315 -6.31 -22.47 -11.13
CA LEU A 315 -6.37 -22.51 -9.66
C LEU A 315 -7.81 -22.72 -9.18
N GLU A 316 -8.78 -21.98 -9.71
CA GLU A 316 -10.20 -22.16 -9.36
C GLU A 316 -10.67 -23.59 -9.61
N SER A 317 -10.39 -24.12 -10.80
CA SER A 317 -10.76 -25.51 -11.14
C SER A 317 -10.03 -26.55 -10.28
N LEU A 318 -8.80 -26.27 -9.86
CA LEU A 318 -8.01 -27.16 -9.02
C LEU A 318 -8.53 -27.19 -7.58
N GLU A 319 -9.01 -26.07 -7.06
CA GLU A 319 -9.57 -25.97 -5.70
C GLU A 319 -10.82 -26.81 -5.56
N GLU A 320 -11.79 -26.62 -6.45
CA GLU A 320 -13.01 -27.42 -6.47
C GLU A 320 -12.71 -28.92 -6.59
N ARG A 321 -11.80 -29.28 -7.50
CA ARG A 321 -11.44 -30.68 -7.74
C ARG A 321 -10.66 -31.29 -6.58
N ALA A 322 -9.77 -30.54 -5.93
CA ALA A 322 -9.01 -31.03 -4.77
C ALA A 322 -9.92 -31.29 -3.56
N GLU A 323 -10.90 -30.42 -3.31
CA GLU A 323 -11.90 -30.62 -2.26
C GLU A 323 -12.78 -31.83 -2.54
N GLU A 324 -13.21 -31.98 -3.79
CA GLU A 324 -13.99 -33.12 -4.25
C GLU A 324 -13.22 -34.45 -4.12
N GLU A 325 -11.92 -34.48 -4.42
CA GLU A 325 -11.08 -35.65 -4.15
C GLU A 325 -10.96 -35.96 -2.66
N LEU A 326 -10.80 -34.94 -1.81
CA LEU A 326 -10.72 -35.15 -0.36
C LEU A 326 -12.04 -35.71 0.19
N ARG A 327 -13.17 -35.22 -0.30
CA ARG A 327 -14.51 -35.76 0.02
C ARG A 327 -14.61 -37.22 -0.40
N ARG A 328 -14.25 -37.54 -1.65
CA ARG A 328 -14.26 -38.91 -2.18
C ARG A 328 -13.34 -39.85 -1.41
N ALA A 329 -12.17 -39.38 -1.00
CA ALA A 329 -11.23 -40.16 -0.19
C ALA A 329 -11.83 -40.53 1.18
N ARG A 330 -12.48 -39.57 1.85
CA ARG A 330 -13.17 -39.79 3.13
C ARG A 330 -14.35 -40.75 3.00
N GLU A 331 -15.13 -40.60 1.94
CA GLU A 331 -16.23 -41.52 1.62
C GLU A 331 -15.72 -42.94 1.37
N SER A 332 -14.60 -43.08 0.65
CA SER A 332 -13.96 -44.37 0.42
C SER A 332 -13.49 -45.02 1.73
N LEU A 333 -12.85 -44.25 2.62
CA LEU A 333 -12.44 -44.74 3.94
C LEU A 333 -13.65 -45.20 4.78
N THR A 334 -14.72 -44.42 4.77
CA THR A 334 -15.96 -44.74 5.49
C THR A 334 -16.61 -46.02 4.95
N ALA A 335 -16.73 -46.13 3.62
CA ALA A 335 -17.31 -47.31 2.97
C ALA A 335 -16.48 -48.57 3.25
N VAL A 336 -15.15 -48.46 3.24
CA VAL A 336 -14.25 -49.58 3.53
C VAL A 336 -14.34 -50.03 4.99
N THR A 337 -14.45 -49.09 5.94
CA THR A 337 -14.46 -49.40 7.38
C THR A 337 -15.83 -49.82 7.91
N ALA A 338 -16.90 -49.56 7.17
CA ALA A 338 -18.28 -49.87 7.58
C ALA A 338 -18.49 -51.32 8.06
N PRO A 339 -17.97 -52.38 7.41
CA PRO A 339 -18.15 -53.76 7.90
C PRO A 339 -17.53 -54.02 9.28
N LEU A 340 -16.37 -53.40 9.58
CA LEU A 340 -15.74 -53.50 10.90
C LEU A 340 -16.54 -52.74 11.96
N ALA A 341 -17.13 -51.59 11.59
CA ALA A 341 -18.00 -50.83 12.48
C ALA A 341 -19.26 -51.64 12.84
N VAL A 342 -19.92 -52.27 11.86
CA VAL A 342 -21.06 -53.18 12.09
C VAL A 342 -20.67 -54.33 13.02
N ARG A 343 -19.49 -54.93 12.82
CA ARG A 343 -18.98 -55.98 13.73
C ARG A 343 -18.85 -55.48 15.17
N ALA A 344 -18.29 -54.28 15.37
CA ALA A 344 -18.12 -53.69 16.69
C ALA A 344 -19.47 -53.36 17.34
N GLU A 345 -20.43 -52.85 16.56
CA GLU A 345 -21.79 -52.59 17.04
C GLU A 345 -22.50 -53.88 17.48
N LEU A 346 -22.45 -54.95 16.68
CA LEU A 346 -23.05 -56.25 17.03
C LEU A 346 -22.46 -56.83 18.32
N ARG A 347 -21.16 -56.67 18.54
CA ARG A 347 -20.50 -57.05 19.82
C ARG A 347 -21.05 -56.24 20.99
N GLY A 348 -21.09 -54.93 20.87
CA GLY A 348 -21.64 -54.05 21.91
C GLY A 348 -23.11 -54.35 22.21
N ARG A 349 -23.92 -54.61 21.18
CA ARG A 349 -25.32 -55.03 21.32
C ARG A 349 -25.43 -56.36 22.05
N LEU A 350 -24.64 -57.37 21.68
CA LEU A 350 -24.64 -58.67 22.35
C LEU A 350 -24.29 -58.54 23.84
N ASP A 351 -23.25 -57.76 24.16
CA ASP A 351 -22.82 -57.52 25.54
C ASP A 351 -23.88 -56.75 26.36
N ALA A 352 -24.56 -55.77 25.75
CA ALA A 352 -25.65 -55.04 26.39
C ALA A 352 -26.84 -55.95 26.73
N TYR A 353 -27.25 -56.83 25.82
CA TYR A 353 -28.34 -57.78 26.08
C TYR A 353 -27.94 -58.82 27.13
N LYS A 354 -26.68 -59.28 27.14
CA LYS A 354 -26.16 -60.16 28.20
C LYS A 354 -26.27 -59.50 29.57
N ALA A 355 -25.86 -58.24 29.69
CA ALA A 355 -25.99 -57.49 30.93
C ALA A 355 -27.45 -57.32 31.37
N LYS A 356 -28.37 -57.12 30.40
CA LYS A 356 -29.81 -57.05 30.67
C LYS A 356 -30.36 -58.37 31.21
N VAL A 357 -30.08 -59.49 30.55
CA VAL A 357 -30.49 -60.84 30.99
C VAL A 357 -29.96 -61.14 32.40
N ALA A 358 -28.69 -60.81 32.67
CA ALA A 358 -28.09 -61.01 33.99
C ALA A 358 -28.76 -60.21 35.10
N ARG A 359 -29.15 -58.95 34.85
CA ARG A 359 -29.86 -58.10 35.81
C ARG A 359 -31.23 -58.64 36.21
N HIS A 360 -31.87 -59.42 35.34
CA HIS A 360 -33.17 -60.04 35.59
C HIS A 360 -33.08 -61.48 36.13
N GLY A 361 -31.89 -61.96 36.49
CA GLY A 361 -31.69 -63.28 37.09
C GLY A 361 -31.83 -64.46 36.12
N LEU A 362 -31.91 -64.19 34.81
CA LEU A 362 -32.10 -65.20 33.76
C LEU A 362 -30.78 -65.67 33.14
N ALA A 363 -29.65 -65.42 33.82
CA ALA A 363 -28.31 -65.73 33.31
C ALA A 363 -28.03 -67.24 33.19
N GLU A 364 -28.75 -68.06 33.95
CA GLU A 364 -28.56 -69.52 34.01
C GLU A 364 -29.47 -70.29 33.05
N ASP A 365 -30.31 -69.61 32.26
CA ASP A 365 -31.16 -70.25 31.26
C ASP A 365 -30.29 -70.93 30.18
N PRO A 366 -30.35 -72.27 30.03
CA PRO A 366 -29.53 -73.02 29.08
C PRO A 366 -29.70 -72.54 27.63
N LEU A 367 -30.91 -72.13 27.24
CA LEU A 367 -31.22 -71.67 25.88
C LEU A 367 -30.55 -70.31 25.59
N LEU A 368 -30.53 -69.41 26.58
CA LEU A 368 -29.89 -68.09 26.46
C LEU A 368 -28.36 -68.23 26.42
N ILE A 369 -27.79 -69.16 27.20
CA ILE A 369 -26.36 -69.46 27.19
C ILE A 369 -25.94 -69.99 25.81
N GLU A 370 -26.66 -70.98 25.26
CA GLU A 370 -26.33 -71.56 23.95
C GLU A 370 -26.40 -70.52 22.82
N ARG A 371 -27.45 -69.71 22.80
CA ARG A 371 -27.63 -68.64 21.80
C ARG A 371 -26.57 -67.55 21.94
N TYR A 372 -26.22 -67.17 23.16
CA TYR A 372 -25.14 -66.23 23.43
C TYR A 372 -23.79 -66.77 22.96
N ASP A 373 -23.44 -68.00 23.31
CA ASP A 373 -22.16 -68.62 22.94
C ASP A 373 -22.04 -68.81 21.43
N THR A 374 -23.14 -69.10 20.75
CA THR A 374 -23.19 -69.17 19.28
C THR A 374 -22.93 -67.81 18.65
N ALA A 375 -23.60 -66.75 19.09
CA ALA A 375 -23.37 -65.39 18.61
C ALA A 375 -21.93 -64.91 18.93
N ARG A 376 -21.42 -65.21 20.12
CA ARG A 376 -20.06 -64.86 20.56
C ARG A 376 -19.00 -65.58 19.72
N ARG A 377 -19.13 -66.88 19.47
CA ARG A 377 -18.20 -67.63 18.62
C ARG A 377 -18.11 -67.03 17.23
N MET A 378 -19.25 -66.69 16.62
CA MET A 378 -19.30 -66.06 15.30
C MET A 378 -18.62 -64.68 15.30
N LEU A 379 -18.97 -63.79 16.25
CA LEU A 379 -18.44 -62.42 16.30
C LEU A 379 -16.95 -62.32 16.67
N TRP A 380 -16.38 -63.29 17.39
CA TRP A 380 -14.96 -63.31 17.77
C TRP A 380 -14.09 -64.20 16.86
N SER A 381 -14.67 -64.89 15.88
CA SER A 381 -13.93 -65.61 14.84
C SER A 381 -13.26 -64.67 13.83
N ALA A 382 -12.21 -65.14 13.16
CA ALA A 382 -11.62 -64.46 12.00
C ALA A 382 -11.30 -65.51 10.93
N PRO A 383 -11.87 -65.42 9.71
CA PRO A 383 -12.78 -64.38 9.22
C PRO A 383 -14.23 -64.54 9.75
N CYS A 384 -14.91 -63.43 10.05
CA CYS A 384 -16.28 -63.41 10.57
C CYS A 384 -17.30 -63.22 9.44
N ASP A 385 -18.27 -64.12 9.32
CA ASP A 385 -19.46 -63.90 8.47
C ASP A 385 -20.42 -62.95 9.18
N LEU A 386 -20.48 -61.71 8.72
CA LEU A 386 -21.31 -60.67 9.33
C LEU A 386 -22.81 -60.97 9.25
N ARG A 387 -23.29 -61.55 8.14
CA ARG A 387 -24.72 -61.84 7.97
C ARG A 387 -25.15 -62.95 8.91
N ALA A 388 -24.34 -64.01 9.03
CA ALA A 388 -24.60 -65.09 9.97
C ALA A 388 -24.52 -64.61 11.43
N ALA A 389 -23.53 -63.77 11.75
CA ALA A 389 -23.36 -63.21 13.09
C ALA A 389 -24.52 -62.29 13.49
N GLU A 390 -25.01 -61.44 12.60
CA GLU A 390 -26.17 -60.57 12.83
C GLU A 390 -27.43 -61.40 13.15
N GLN A 391 -27.71 -62.45 12.36
CA GLN A 391 -28.83 -63.36 12.63
C GLN A 391 -28.70 -64.07 13.97
N ALA A 392 -27.49 -64.47 14.37
CA ALA A 392 -27.25 -65.10 15.67
C ALA A 392 -27.52 -64.13 16.83
N VAL A 393 -27.10 -62.86 16.70
CA VAL A 393 -27.41 -61.81 17.68
C VAL A 393 -28.91 -61.55 17.75
N LEU A 394 -29.62 -61.48 16.61
CA LEU A 394 -31.08 -61.29 16.57
C LEU A 394 -31.82 -62.44 17.26
N ARG A 395 -31.42 -63.70 17.03
CA ARG A 395 -32.00 -64.87 17.70
C ARG A 395 -31.80 -64.85 19.21
N TYR A 396 -30.66 -64.35 19.69
CA TYR A 396 -30.41 -64.14 21.11
C TYR A 396 -31.27 -62.99 21.68
N GLN A 397 -31.40 -61.88 20.95
CA GLN A 397 -32.24 -60.74 21.35
C GLN A 397 -33.71 -61.13 21.47
N GLN A 398 -34.23 -61.92 20.52
CA GLN A 398 -35.58 -62.45 20.56
C GLN A 398 -35.78 -63.38 21.76
N ALA A 399 -34.85 -64.32 22.00
CA ALA A 399 -34.90 -65.20 23.17
C ALA A 399 -34.91 -64.42 24.49
N ALA A 400 -34.04 -63.42 24.59
CA ALA A 400 -33.95 -62.56 25.76
C ALA A 400 -35.23 -61.75 25.94
N ALA A 401 -35.83 -61.24 24.87
CA ALA A 401 -37.09 -60.51 24.92
C ALA A 401 -38.24 -61.41 25.38
N GLU A 402 -38.37 -62.61 24.80
CA GLU A 402 -39.38 -63.61 25.17
C GLU A 402 -39.28 -64.02 26.64
N ALA A 403 -38.06 -64.26 27.13
CA ALA A 403 -37.82 -64.61 28.54
C ALA A 403 -38.07 -63.45 29.52
N LEU A 404 -37.99 -62.20 29.04
CA LEU A 404 -38.25 -60.99 29.82
C LEU A 404 -39.73 -60.55 29.80
N VAL A 405 -40.56 -61.10 28.90
CA VAL A 405 -42.02 -60.87 28.92
C VAL A 405 -42.61 -61.62 30.12
N PRO A 406 -43.38 -60.96 31.00
CA PRO A 406 -44.03 -61.65 32.11
C PRO A 406 -44.97 -62.72 31.57
N GLN A 407 -44.74 -63.99 31.92
CA GLN A 407 -45.74 -65.03 31.72
C GLN A 407 -46.97 -64.68 32.58
N HIS A 408 -47.99 -64.13 31.94
CA HIS A 408 -49.31 -63.93 32.53
C HIS A 408 -49.90 -65.33 32.80
N ARG A 409 -49.73 -65.80 34.04
CA ARG A 409 -50.39 -67.02 34.54
C ARG A 409 -51.90 -66.71 34.59
N PRO A 410 -52.78 -67.40 33.85
CA PRO A 410 -54.21 -67.14 33.94
C PRO A 410 -54.71 -67.56 35.34
N GLU A 411 -55.34 -66.62 36.05
CA GLU A 411 -56.06 -66.90 37.30
C GLU A 411 -57.25 -67.83 36.99
N PRO A 412 -57.46 -68.92 37.75
CA PRO A 412 -58.65 -69.75 37.59
C PRO A 412 -59.88 -69.00 38.11
N GLN A 413 -60.85 -68.79 37.20
CA GLN A 413 -62.22 -68.40 37.51
C GLN A 413 -62.86 -69.44 38.43
N HIS A 414 -63.30 -69.02 39.62
CA HIS A 414 -64.13 -69.82 40.51
C HIS A 414 -65.56 -69.28 40.49
N THR A 415 -66.38 -69.94 39.67
CA THR A 415 -67.84 -70.00 39.68
C THR A 415 -68.16 -71.43 39.27
N ASP A 416 -69.13 -72.17 39.74
CA ASP A 416 -70.14 -72.17 40.80
C ASP A 416 -70.91 -73.47 40.48
N GLU A 417 -71.34 -74.29 41.45
CA GLU A 417 -72.57 -75.10 41.35
C GLU A 417 -72.72 -76.12 42.49
N ARG A 418 -73.92 -76.06 43.07
CA ARG A 418 -74.55 -77.02 44.00
C ARG A 418 -74.63 -78.43 43.42
N PRO A 419 -74.89 -79.42 44.29
CA PRO A 419 -75.91 -80.42 43.97
C PRO A 419 -76.97 -80.58 45.07
N ASP A 420 -78.18 -80.88 44.60
CA ASP A 420 -79.40 -81.21 45.32
C ASP A 420 -79.26 -82.39 46.32
N GLY A 421 -80.15 -82.39 47.33
CA GLY A 421 -80.28 -83.40 48.39
C GLY A 421 -80.73 -84.79 47.93
N PRO A 422 -80.90 -85.73 48.88
CA PRO A 422 -82.12 -85.83 49.71
C PRO A 422 -81.76 -86.00 51.21
N GLY A 423 -82.58 -85.79 52.24
CA GLY A 423 -84.02 -85.96 52.46
C GLY A 423 -84.18 -86.76 53.77
N THR A 424 -85.10 -86.34 54.65
CA THR A 424 -85.67 -87.07 55.83
C THR A 424 -84.71 -87.40 57.00
N GLU A 425 -85.05 -87.38 58.28
CA GLU A 425 -86.26 -87.10 59.08
C GLU A 425 -85.86 -87.10 60.57
N ASP A 426 -86.77 -86.60 61.40
CA ASP A 426 -87.05 -86.95 62.81
C ASP A 426 -86.43 -86.21 64.01
N ALA A 427 -87.42 -85.69 64.78
CA ALA A 427 -87.55 -85.37 66.20
C ALA A 427 -87.04 -84.03 66.74
#